data_AF-A0A1F4A9D1-F1
#
_entry.id   AF-A0A1F4A9D1-F1
#
_cell.length_a   1.000
_cell.length_b   1.000
_cell.length_c   1.000
_cell.angle_alpha   90.00
_cell.angle_beta   90.00
_cell.angle_gamma   90.00
#
_symmetry.space_group_name_H-M   'P 1'
#
loop_
_entity.id
_entity.type
_entity.pdbx_description
1 polymer ?
#
loop_
_entity_poly.entity_id
_entity_poly.type
_entity_poly.pdbx_seq_one_letter_code
_entity_poly.pdbx_strand_id
1 'polypeptide(L)'
;AQGRQDGADAATPPKAGKTVLMQQLAHAIIAKYPECVLIVLLIDERPEEVTEMTRTVRGEVVASTFDEPASRHVQVAEMVIEKAKRLVEHKKDVVILLDSITRLARAYNTVVPASGKVLTGGVDANALQRPKRFFGAARNIEEGGSLTILATALIDTGSRMDDVIYEEFKGTGNMEIHLDRRMYEKRIFPAINVNRSGTRREELLIKPEILQKVWVLRKLLYPMDDLEAAEFLVDKIRGTKSNGDFFDSMRRQ
;
A
#
# COMPACT_ATOMS: atom_id res chain seq x y z
N ALA A 1 -13.66 2.34 -13.49
CA ALA A 1 -14.21 0.99 -13.24
C ALA A 1 -13.14 -0.05 -12.92
N GLN A 2 -11.97 -0.07 -13.59
CA GLN A 2 -10.98 -1.15 -13.39
C GLN A 2 -9.89 -0.92 -12.32
N GLY A 3 -9.60 0.31 -11.86
CA GLY A 3 -8.59 0.57 -10.80
C GLY A 3 -9.05 0.33 -9.36
N ARG A 4 -10.12 -0.44 -9.15
CA ARG A 4 -10.71 -0.72 -7.83
C ARG A 4 -10.29 -2.09 -7.27
N GLN A 5 -9.30 -2.74 -7.89
CA GLN A 5 -8.98 -4.17 -7.68
C GLN A 5 -7.69 -4.44 -6.90
N ASP A 6 -7.08 -3.43 -6.29
CA ASP A 6 -5.68 -3.58 -5.90
C ASP A 6 -5.50 -3.93 -4.41
N GLY A 7 -4.75 -5.01 -4.19
CA GLY A 7 -3.99 -5.24 -2.98
C GLY A 7 -2.62 -4.61 -3.21
N ALA A 8 -2.41 -3.40 -2.68
CA ALA A 8 -1.14 -2.70 -2.85
C ALA A 8 -0.32 -2.77 -1.57
N ASP A 9 0.92 -3.23 -1.67
CA ASP A 9 1.88 -3.13 -0.57
C ASP A 9 2.90 -2.01 -0.87
N ALA A 10 2.94 -1.01 0.01
CA ALA A 10 3.99 -0.01 -0.01
C ALA A 10 5.19 -0.55 0.80
N ALA A 11 6.18 -1.12 0.10
CA ALA A 11 7.42 -1.60 0.70
C ALA A 11 8.24 -0.39 1.18
N THR A 12 8.28 -0.17 2.48
CA THR A 12 8.77 1.07 3.09
C THR A 12 9.77 0.80 4.22
N PRO A 13 11.03 1.29 4.11
CA PRO A 13 11.90 1.35 5.27
C PRO A 13 11.36 2.36 6.29
N PRO A 14 11.68 2.21 7.60
CA PRO A 14 11.32 3.20 8.61
C PRO A 14 11.80 4.61 8.22
N LYS A 15 10.93 5.63 8.42
CA LYS A 15 11.17 7.05 8.06
C LYS A 15 11.32 7.33 6.56
N ALA A 16 10.71 6.55 5.67
CA ALA A 16 10.75 6.79 4.21
C ALA A 16 9.57 7.64 3.67
N GLY A 17 8.74 8.23 4.53
CA GLY A 17 7.59 9.05 4.12
C GLY A 17 6.27 8.29 3.92
N LYS A 18 6.14 7.07 4.48
CA LYS A 18 4.93 6.23 4.39
C LYS A 18 3.65 6.97 4.79
N THR A 19 3.69 7.73 5.88
CA THR A 19 2.53 8.41 6.46
C THR A 19 2.02 9.50 5.53
N VAL A 20 2.95 10.30 4.97
CA VAL A 20 2.61 11.36 4.01
C VAL A 20 2.03 10.77 2.74
N LEU A 21 2.60 9.69 2.22
CA LEU A 21 2.05 9.00 1.05
C LEU A 21 0.63 8.49 1.32
N MET A 22 0.39 7.86 2.48
CA MET A 22 -0.93 7.35 2.84
C MET A 22 -1.96 8.46 3.02
N GLN A 23 -1.60 9.58 3.65
CA GLN A 23 -2.46 10.77 3.76
C GLN A 23 -2.80 11.34 2.37
N GLN A 24 -1.82 11.44 1.47
CA GLN A 24 -2.04 11.93 0.11
C GLN A 24 -2.95 10.99 -0.69
N LEU A 25 -2.79 9.67 -0.55
CA LEU A 25 -3.68 8.69 -1.15
C LEU A 25 -5.11 8.84 -0.62
N ALA A 26 -5.29 8.96 0.70
CA ALA A 26 -6.59 9.18 1.33
C ALA A 26 -7.28 10.42 0.76
N HIS A 27 -6.58 11.57 0.73
CA HIS A 27 -7.12 12.81 0.20
C HIS A 27 -7.47 12.72 -1.28
N ALA A 28 -6.61 12.10 -2.09
CA ALA A 28 -6.84 11.94 -3.52
C ALA A 28 -8.05 11.04 -3.81
N ILE A 29 -8.22 9.95 -3.03
CA ILE A 29 -9.37 9.06 -3.15
C ILE A 29 -10.66 9.80 -2.81
N ILE A 30 -10.71 10.50 -1.68
CA ILE A 30 -11.91 11.24 -1.26
C ILE A 30 -12.27 12.35 -2.27
N ALA A 31 -11.26 13.08 -2.75
CA ALA A 31 -11.49 14.18 -3.69
C ALA A 31 -11.99 13.71 -5.05
N LYS A 32 -11.50 12.55 -5.53
CA LYS A 32 -11.82 12.03 -6.87
C LYS A 32 -13.00 11.06 -6.88
N TYR A 33 -13.21 10.33 -5.80
CA TYR A 33 -14.22 9.29 -5.63
C TYR A 33 -14.93 9.44 -4.27
N PRO A 34 -15.71 10.52 -4.06
CA PRO A 34 -16.37 10.79 -2.78
C PRO A 34 -17.42 9.74 -2.39
N GLU A 35 -17.87 8.91 -3.33
CA GLU A 35 -18.79 7.81 -3.10
C GLU A 35 -18.14 6.57 -2.46
N CYS A 36 -16.81 6.46 -2.54
CA CYS A 36 -16.07 5.35 -1.94
C CYS A 36 -16.07 5.47 -0.42
N VAL A 37 -16.30 4.36 0.27
CA VAL A 37 -16.17 4.30 1.73
C VAL A 37 -14.69 4.10 2.07
N LEU A 38 -14.06 5.15 2.59
CA LEU A 38 -12.67 5.10 3.03
C LEU A 38 -12.57 4.73 4.52
N ILE A 39 -11.83 3.67 4.82
CA ILE A 39 -11.47 3.25 6.18
C ILE A 39 -9.94 3.29 6.30
N VAL A 40 -9.41 4.04 7.25
CA VAL A 40 -7.99 3.98 7.61
C VAL A 40 -7.86 3.11 8.85
N LEU A 41 -7.13 2.00 8.72
CA LEU A 41 -6.89 1.04 9.79
C LEU A 41 -5.42 1.14 10.25
N LEU A 42 -5.22 1.60 11.48
CA LEU A 42 -3.89 1.76 12.08
C LEU A 42 -3.67 0.69 13.16
N ILE A 43 -2.64 -0.13 13.00
CA ILE A 43 -2.33 -1.27 13.87
C ILE A 43 -0.94 -1.11 14.46
N ASP A 44 -0.86 -1.14 15.79
CA ASP A 44 0.39 -1.09 16.55
C ASP A 44 1.23 0.14 16.17
N GLU A 45 0.54 1.27 15.94
CA GLU A 45 1.15 2.56 15.66
C GLU A 45 1.08 3.51 16.84
N ARG A 46 1.85 4.60 16.75
CA ARG A 46 2.00 5.56 17.84
C ARG A 46 0.76 6.44 18.00
N PRO A 47 0.33 6.77 19.23
CA PRO A 47 -0.84 7.63 19.48
C PRO A 47 -0.79 8.99 18.76
N GLU A 48 0.38 9.60 18.63
CA GLU A 48 0.56 10.86 17.92
C GLU A 48 0.30 10.73 16.42
N GLU A 49 0.72 9.63 15.80
CA GLU A 49 0.50 9.34 14.38
C GLU A 49 -0.99 9.04 14.11
N VAL A 50 -1.65 8.32 15.03
CA VAL A 50 -3.11 8.10 15.00
C VAL A 50 -3.87 9.42 15.09
N THR A 51 -3.45 10.30 16.00
CA THR A 51 -4.07 11.62 16.19
C THR A 51 -3.92 12.48 14.94
N GLU A 52 -2.73 12.50 14.34
CA GLU A 52 -2.46 13.22 13.09
C GLU A 52 -3.34 12.72 11.94
N MET A 53 -3.42 11.39 11.76
CA MET A 53 -4.24 10.78 10.72
C MET A 53 -5.73 11.11 10.90
N THR A 54 -6.22 11.04 12.14
CA THR A 54 -7.62 11.34 12.50
C THR A 54 -8.00 12.78 12.21
N ARG A 55 -7.07 13.72 12.41
CA ARG A 55 -7.31 15.15 12.13
C ARG A 55 -7.22 15.49 10.64
N THR A 56 -6.43 14.74 9.90
CA THR A 56 -6.05 15.08 8.52
C THR A 56 -6.94 14.39 7.49
N VAL A 57 -7.33 13.13 7.72
CA VAL A 57 -8.11 12.34 6.76
C VAL A 57 -9.61 12.49 7.04
N ARG A 58 -10.38 12.84 5.99
CA ARG A 58 -11.84 12.87 6.05
C ARG A 58 -12.41 11.48 5.74
N GLY A 59 -12.45 10.62 6.75
CA GLY A 59 -12.95 9.27 6.62
C GLY A 59 -13.06 8.59 7.99
N GLU A 60 -13.41 7.31 7.99
CA GLU A 60 -13.40 6.53 9.22
C GLU A 60 -11.97 6.12 9.54
N VAL A 61 -11.45 6.57 10.68
CA VAL A 61 -10.14 6.15 11.20
C VAL A 61 -10.38 5.20 12.37
N VAL A 62 -9.95 3.95 12.20
CA VAL A 62 -10.00 2.91 13.23
C VAL A 62 -8.56 2.58 13.62
N ALA A 63 -8.24 2.64 14.91
CA ALA A 63 -6.89 2.42 15.39
C ALA A 63 -6.84 1.49 16.60
N SER A 64 -5.74 0.75 16.71
CA SER A 64 -5.30 0.05 17.92
C SER A 64 -3.82 0.39 18.10
N THR A 65 -3.50 1.28 19.05
CA THR A 65 -2.12 1.76 19.28
C THR A 65 -1.23 0.68 19.87
N PHE A 66 0.08 0.91 19.89
CA PHE A 66 1.07 -0.04 20.46
C PHE A 66 0.88 -0.37 21.95
N ASP A 67 0.09 0.43 22.67
CA ASP A 67 -0.25 0.18 24.08
C ASP A 67 -1.22 -1.00 24.26
N GLU A 68 -1.90 -1.41 23.19
CA GLU A 68 -2.89 -2.49 23.19
C GLU A 68 -2.23 -3.85 22.93
N PRO A 69 -2.80 -4.96 23.47
CA PRO A 69 -2.23 -6.29 23.23
C PRO A 69 -2.46 -6.77 21.79
N ALA A 70 -1.62 -7.70 21.32
CA ALA A 70 -1.74 -8.30 19.99
C ALA A 70 -3.12 -8.90 19.69
N SER A 71 -3.80 -9.45 20.70
CA SER A 71 -5.18 -9.95 20.58
C SER A 71 -6.18 -8.86 20.23
N ARG A 72 -5.99 -7.63 20.75
CA ARG A 72 -6.80 -6.47 20.42
C ARG A 72 -6.57 -6.03 18.98
N HIS A 73 -5.32 -5.98 18.51
CA HIS A 73 -5.01 -5.66 17.12
C HIS A 73 -5.73 -6.60 16.14
N VAL A 74 -5.65 -7.91 16.39
CA VAL A 74 -6.33 -8.93 15.59
C VAL A 74 -7.85 -8.75 15.65
N GLN A 75 -8.41 -8.54 16.83
CA GLN A 75 -9.85 -8.33 16.99
C GLN A 75 -10.35 -7.11 16.20
N VAL A 76 -9.65 -5.99 16.31
CA VAL A 76 -10.01 -4.73 15.61
C VAL A 76 -9.95 -4.93 14.10
N ALA A 77 -8.87 -5.54 13.59
CA ALA A 77 -8.73 -5.82 12.16
C ALA A 77 -9.85 -6.74 11.62
N GLU A 78 -10.20 -7.81 12.36
CA GLU A 78 -11.29 -8.73 11.98
C GLU A 78 -12.66 -8.03 11.94
N MET A 79 -12.95 -7.11 12.87
CA MET A 79 -14.19 -6.34 12.83
C MET A 79 -14.24 -5.39 11.63
N VAL A 80 -13.12 -4.73 11.31
CA VAL A 80 -13.03 -3.81 10.17
C VAL A 80 -13.20 -4.55 8.84
N ILE A 81 -12.57 -5.71 8.67
CA ILE A 81 -12.71 -6.47 7.42
C ILE A 81 -14.11 -7.05 7.24
N GLU A 82 -14.76 -7.53 8.31
CA GLU A 82 -16.14 -8.00 8.22
C GLU A 82 -17.10 -6.86 7.90
N LYS A 83 -16.93 -5.68 8.52
CA LYS A 83 -17.68 -4.47 8.15
C LYS A 83 -17.50 -4.13 6.67
N ALA A 84 -16.27 -4.13 6.18
CA ALA A 84 -15.96 -3.84 4.78
C ALA A 84 -16.64 -4.85 3.83
N LYS A 85 -16.59 -6.14 4.13
CA LYS A 85 -17.29 -7.18 3.34
C LYS A 85 -18.80 -6.95 3.28
N ARG A 86 -19.43 -6.65 4.42
CA ARG A 86 -20.88 -6.35 4.46
C ARG A 86 -21.22 -5.11 3.64
N LEU A 87 -20.40 -4.06 3.68
CA LEU A 87 -20.60 -2.87 2.83
C LEU A 87 -20.49 -3.21 1.34
N VAL A 88 -19.52 -4.04 0.96
CA VAL A 88 -19.33 -4.49 -0.42
C VAL A 88 -20.49 -5.36 -0.91
N GLU A 89 -21.06 -6.22 -0.06
CA GLU A 89 -22.29 -6.98 -0.37
C GLU A 89 -23.49 -6.06 -0.65
N HIS A 90 -23.52 -4.87 -0.05
CA HIS A 90 -24.46 -3.79 -0.37
C HIS A 90 -24.02 -2.94 -1.58
N LYS A 91 -23.15 -3.49 -2.44
CA LYS A 91 -22.63 -2.88 -3.68
C LYS A 91 -21.88 -1.57 -3.47
N LYS A 92 -21.24 -1.39 -2.30
CA LYS A 92 -20.38 -0.24 -2.03
C LYS A 92 -18.96 -0.52 -2.49
N ASP A 93 -18.30 0.52 -2.96
CA ASP A 93 -16.85 0.51 -3.17
C ASP A 93 -16.18 0.93 -1.86
N VAL A 94 -15.41 0.02 -1.27
CA VAL A 94 -14.74 0.22 0.02
C VAL A 94 -13.24 0.20 -0.19
N VAL A 95 -12.54 1.18 0.38
CA VAL A 95 -11.08 1.25 0.40
C VAL A 95 -10.59 1.18 1.84
N ILE A 96 -9.71 0.22 2.14
CA ILE A 96 -8.99 0.15 3.41
C ILE A 96 -7.55 0.60 3.19
N LEU A 97 -7.11 1.62 3.92
CA LEU A 97 -5.70 2.00 4.04
C LEU A 97 -5.16 1.41 5.35
N LEU A 98 -4.30 0.39 5.27
CA LEU A 98 -3.77 -0.33 6.43
C LEU A 98 -2.31 0.07 6.71
N ASP A 99 -2.04 0.63 7.90
CA ASP A 99 -0.68 0.85 8.40
C ASP A 99 -0.47 0.06 9.71
N SER A 100 0.18 -1.10 9.73
CA SER A 100 0.80 -1.82 8.60
C SER A 100 0.42 -3.31 8.57
N ILE A 101 0.48 -3.94 7.39
CA ILE A 101 0.25 -5.39 7.26
C ILE A 101 1.33 -6.20 7.99
N THR A 102 2.56 -5.69 8.04
CA THR A 102 3.67 -6.33 8.77
C THR A 102 3.38 -6.42 10.27
N ARG A 103 2.93 -5.31 10.89
CA ARG A 103 2.56 -5.30 12.30
C ARG A 103 1.35 -6.18 12.59
N LEU A 104 0.35 -6.17 11.70
CA LEU A 104 -0.80 -7.06 11.81
C LEU A 104 -0.37 -8.54 11.76
N ALA A 105 0.49 -8.91 10.82
CA ALA A 105 1.01 -10.28 10.70
C ALA A 105 1.82 -10.71 11.93
N ARG A 106 2.63 -9.80 12.51
CA ARG A 106 3.30 -10.03 13.80
C ARG A 106 2.30 -10.30 14.91
N ALA A 107 1.24 -9.51 15.01
CA ALA A 107 0.19 -9.72 16.01
C ALA A 107 -0.46 -11.12 15.86
N TYR A 108 -0.81 -11.53 14.63
CA TYR A 108 -1.32 -12.89 14.37
C TYR A 108 -0.33 -13.99 14.76
N ASN A 109 0.96 -13.82 14.49
CA ASN A 109 2.01 -14.77 14.90
C ASN A 109 2.11 -14.91 16.42
N THR A 110 1.88 -13.83 17.17
CA THR A 110 1.89 -13.88 18.64
C THR A 110 0.66 -14.56 19.22
N VAL A 111 -0.52 -14.43 18.61
CA VAL A 111 -1.77 -15.01 19.15
C VAL A 111 -2.08 -16.42 18.67
N VAL A 112 -1.45 -16.89 17.57
CA VAL A 112 -1.71 -18.24 17.07
C VAL A 112 -1.15 -19.28 18.05
N PRO A 113 -1.90 -20.36 18.36
CA PRO A 113 -1.35 -21.48 19.09
C PRO A 113 -0.17 -22.10 18.32
N ALA A 114 0.91 -22.45 19.02
CA ALA A 114 2.09 -23.02 18.40
C ALA A 114 1.74 -24.30 17.63
N SER A 115 2.08 -24.33 16.34
CA SER A 115 1.87 -25.50 15.47
C SER A 115 2.95 -26.57 15.64
N GLY A 116 4.03 -26.26 16.36
CA GLY A 116 5.24 -27.07 16.44
C GLY A 116 6.15 -26.95 15.21
N LYS A 117 5.77 -26.15 14.20
CA LYS A 117 6.55 -25.90 12.98
C LYS A 117 6.82 -24.40 12.83
N VAL A 118 8.07 -24.02 13.06
CA VAL A 118 8.53 -22.63 12.93
C VAL A 118 9.31 -22.50 11.63
N LEU A 119 8.88 -21.58 10.78
CA LEU A 119 9.55 -21.21 9.54
C LEU A 119 10.76 -20.31 9.84
N THR A 120 11.58 -20.07 8.81
CA THR A 120 12.67 -19.11 8.86
C THR A 120 12.16 -17.76 9.40
N GLY A 121 12.95 -17.12 10.27
CA GLY A 121 12.58 -15.82 10.85
C GLY A 121 11.64 -15.89 12.06
N GLY A 122 11.30 -17.08 12.57
CA GLY A 122 10.49 -17.21 13.80
C GLY A 122 8.98 -17.09 13.58
N VAL A 123 8.54 -17.26 12.33
CA VAL A 123 7.12 -17.23 11.96
C VAL A 123 6.55 -18.64 12.06
N ASP A 124 5.45 -18.82 12.79
CA ASP A 124 4.75 -20.11 12.83
C ASP A 124 4.13 -20.42 11.46
N ALA A 125 4.18 -21.67 11.02
CA ALA A 125 3.68 -22.08 9.71
C ALA A 125 2.22 -21.70 9.44
N ASN A 126 1.39 -21.61 10.49
CA ASN A 126 -0.02 -21.24 10.38
C ASN A 126 -0.28 -19.74 10.62
N ALA A 127 0.70 -18.98 11.13
CA ALA A 127 0.52 -17.58 11.51
C ALA A 127 0.10 -16.69 10.34
N LEU A 128 0.63 -16.95 9.13
CA LEU A 128 0.39 -16.11 7.95
C LEU A 128 -0.92 -16.41 7.22
N GLN A 129 -1.61 -17.50 7.56
CA GLN A 129 -2.84 -17.88 6.85
C GLN A 129 -3.94 -16.83 7.00
N ARG A 130 -4.17 -16.33 8.23
CA ARG A 130 -5.20 -15.33 8.51
C ARG A 130 -4.85 -13.94 7.95
N PRO A 131 -3.62 -13.41 8.14
CA PRO A 131 -3.18 -12.19 7.48
C PRO A 131 -3.31 -12.24 5.95
N LYS A 132 -2.92 -13.35 5.30
CA LYS A 132 -3.10 -13.53 3.85
C LYS A 132 -4.57 -13.51 3.44
N ARG A 133 -5.45 -14.14 4.23
CA ARG A 133 -6.89 -14.10 3.97
C ARG A 133 -7.48 -12.69 4.14
N PHE A 134 -6.98 -11.92 5.10
CA PHE A 134 -7.35 -10.51 5.27
C PHE A 134 -6.96 -9.72 4.03
N PHE A 135 -5.71 -9.80 3.59
CA PHE A 135 -5.21 -9.03 2.45
C PHE A 135 -5.84 -9.48 1.12
N GLY A 136 -5.94 -10.80 0.90
CA GLY A 136 -6.62 -11.43 -0.24
C GLY A 136 -8.15 -11.30 -0.22
N ALA A 137 -8.73 -10.61 0.77
CA ALA A 137 -10.13 -10.22 0.70
C ALA A 137 -10.36 -9.14 -0.38
N ALA A 138 -9.34 -8.32 -0.68
CA ALA A 138 -9.39 -7.32 -1.74
C ALA A 138 -9.76 -7.97 -3.08
N ARG A 139 -10.81 -7.45 -3.71
CA ARG A 139 -11.34 -7.96 -4.99
C ARG A 139 -12.37 -7.00 -5.58
N ASN A 140 -12.50 -7.05 -6.89
CA ASN A 140 -13.66 -6.52 -7.60
C ASN A 140 -14.79 -7.53 -7.60
N ILE A 141 -16.04 -7.07 -7.50
CA ILE A 141 -17.21 -7.93 -7.65
C ILE A 141 -17.96 -7.50 -8.91
N GLU A 142 -18.24 -8.47 -9.79
CA GLU A 142 -18.87 -8.19 -11.09
C GLU A 142 -20.32 -7.70 -10.94
N GLU A 143 -21.02 -8.21 -9.93
CA GLU A 143 -22.40 -7.88 -9.60
C GLU A 143 -22.58 -6.52 -8.88
N GLY A 144 -21.47 -5.86 -8.56
CA GLY A 144 -21.39 -4.51 -7.98
C GLY A 144 -20.64 -4.44 -6.66
N GLY A 145 -19.95 -3.31 -6.44
CA GLY A 145 -19.08 -3.08 -5.30
C GLY A 145 -17.65 -3.61 -5.51
N SER A 146 -16.74 -3.16 -4.66
CA SER A 146 -15.35 -3.58 -4.69
C SER A 146 -14.70 -3.38 -3.33
N LEU A 147 -13.77 -4.25 -2.95
CA LEU A 147 -12.88 -4.05 -1.82
C LEU A 147 -11.46 -3.79 -2.32
N THR A 148 -10.95 -2.59 -2.10
CA THR A 148 -9.53 -2.24 -2.32
C THR A 148 -8.82 -2.19 -0.97
N ILE A 149 -7.63 -2.79 -0.88
CA ILE A 149 -6.81 -2.74 0.35
C ILE A 149 -5.42 -2.26 -0.05
N LEU A 150 -5.03 -1.08 0.43
CA LEU A 150 -3.67 -0.58 0.28
C LEU A 150 -3.01 -0.65 1.66
N ALA A 151 -2.01 -1.50 1.80
CA ALA A 151 -1.28 -1.68 3.04
C ALA A 151 0.16 -1.18 2.92
N THR A 152 0.75 -0.73 4.02
CA THR A 152 2.20 -0.55 4.12
C THR A 152 2.82 -1.86 4.59
N ALA A 153 3.96 -2.20 4.02
CA ALA A 153 4.80 -3.30 4.45
C ALA A 153 6.19 -2.77 4.82
N LEU A 154 6.69 -3.15 5.98
CA LEU A 154 8.02 -2.74 6.43
C LEU A 154 9.07 -3.67 5.82
N ILE A 155 10.10 -3.07 5.21
CA ILE A 155 11.29 -3.77 4.69
C ILE A 155 12.56 -3.15 5.27
N ASP A 156 13.70 -3.85 5.14
CA ASP A 156 15.01 -3.39 5.62
C ASP A 156 15.01 -3.02 7.11
N THR A 157 14.21 -3.71 7.92
CA THR A 157 14.11 -3.48 9.37
C THR A 157 15.23 -4.18 10.16
N GLY A 158 15.99 -5.06 9.49
CA GLY A 158 16.96 -5.97 10.12
C GLY A 158 16.31 -7.21 10.75
N SER A 159 14.98 -7.34 10.69
CA SER A 159 14.25 -8.51 11.19
C SER A 159 13.99 -9.51 10.07
N ARG A 160 14.57 -10.71 10.17
CA ARG A 160 14.27 -11.82 9.23
C ARG A 160 12.79 -12.18 9.20
N MET A 161 12.06 -11.92 10.29
CA MET A 161 10.61 -12.13 10.34
C MET A 161 9.89 -11.22 9.35
N ASP A 162 10.29 -9.95 9.25
CA ASP A 162 9.66 -8.98 8.37
C ASP A 162 9.96 -9.29 6.90
N ASP A 163 11.19 -9.71 6.60
CA ASP A 163 11.57 -10.14 5.25
C ASP A 163 10.69 -11.31 4.77
N VAL A 164 10.48 -12.31 5.65
CA VAL A 164 9.61 -13.45 5.35
C VAL A 164 8.16 -13.02 5.20
N ILE A 165 7.66 -12.15 6.08
CA ILE A 165 6.30 -11.61 5.96
C ILE A 165 6.13 -10.89 4.62
N TYR A 166 7.07 -10.01 4.26
CA TYR A 166 7.03 -9.24 3.03
C TYR A 166 6.98 -10.14 1.80
N GLU A 167 7.87 -11.12 1.69
CA GLU A 167 7.89 -12.04 0.54
C GLU A 167 6.59 -12.85 0.40
N GLU A 168 5.98 -13.24 1.52
CA GLU A 168 4.71 -13.98 1.52
C GLU A 168 3.51 -13.12 1.07
N PHE A 169 3.53 -11.81 1.37
CA PHE A 169 2.50 -10.87 0.91
C PHE A 169 2.71 -10.39 -0.52
N LYS A 170 3.95 -10.26 -0.96
CA LYS A 170 4.31 -9.97 -2.35
C LYS A 170 3.67 -10.94 -3.35
N GLY A 171 3.58 -12.22 -2.97
CA GLY A 171 2.88 -13.24 -3.77
C GLY A 171 1.35 -13.07 -3.81
N THR A 172 0.78 -12.44 -2.78
CA THR A 172 -0.66 -12.27 -2.60
C THR A 172 -1.19 -10.99 -3.25
N GLY A 173 -0.42 -9.91 -3.20
CA GLY A 173 -0.74 -8.62 -3.80
C GLY A 173 -0.60 -8.58 -5.33
N ASN A 174 -1.16 -7.53 -5.93
CA ASN A 174 -1.07 -7.25 -7.36
C ASN A 174 -0.48 -5.87 -7.69
N MET A 175 -0.21 -5.04 -6.67
CA MET A 175 0.45 -3.74 -6.80
C MET A 175 1.55 -3.58 -5.74
N GLU A 176 2.68 -2.99 -6.12
CA GLU A 176 3.78 -2.68 -5.22
C GLU A 176 4.29 -1.26 -5.46
N ILE A 177 4.45 -0.50 -4.38
CA ILE A 177 5.10 0.83 -4.40
C ILE A 177 6.28 0.79 -3.44
N HIS A 178 7.50 0.77 -3.97
CA HIS A 178 8.71 0.72 -3.18
C HIS A 178 9.17 2.14 -2.85
N LEU A 179 9.36 2.46 -1.56
CA LEU A 179 10.01 3.70 -1.16
C LEU A 179 11.48 3.46 -0.83
N ASP A 180 12.36 4.33 -1.32
CA ASP A 180 13.80 4.23 -1.09
C ASP A 180 14.23 5.22 0.00
N ARG A 181 14.83 4.70 1.07
CA ARG A 181 15.36 5.51 2.18
C ARG A 181 16.42 6.51 1.72
N ARG A 182 17.26 6.15 0.73
CA ARG A 182 18.32 7.02 0.20
C ARG A 182 17.73 8.30 -0.42
N MET A 183 16.59 8.17 -1.11
CA MET A 183 15.86 9.32 -1.67
C MET A 183 15.35 10.24 -0.56
N TYR A 184 14.77 9.67 0.49
CA TYR A 184 14.29 10.42 1.65
C TYR A 184 15.43 11.19 2.35
N GLU A 185 16.56 10.54 2.59
CA GLU A 185 17.75 11.15 3.23
C GLU A 185 18.34 12.29 2.37
N LYS A 186 18.29 12.17 1.03
CA LYS A 186 18.64 13.25 0.10
C LYS A 186 17.54 14.28 -0.13
N ARG A 187 16.39 14.16 0.54
CA ARG A 187 15.21 15.05 0.40
C ARG A 187 14.61 15.08 -1.02
N ILE A 188 14.68 13.96 -1.72
CA ILE A 188 14.01 13.74 -3.00
C ILE A 188 12.62 13.18 -2.71
N PHE A 189 11.58 13.94 -3.05
CA PHE A 189 10.18 13.58 -2.80
C PHE A 189 9.34 13.65 -4.08
N PRO A 190 8.43 12.69 -4.32
CA PRO A 190 8.19 11.49 -3.52
C PRO A 190 9.36 10.49 -3.61
N ALA A 191 9.67 9.80 -2.51
CA ALA A 191 10.80 8.88 -2.40
C ALA A 191 10.50 7.50 -3.04
N ILE A 192 9.85 7.48 -4.21
CA ILE A 192 9.37 6.26 -4.88
C ILE A 192 10.43 5.73 -5.83
N ASN A 193 10.82 4.47 -5.65
CA ASN A 193 11.61 3.73 -6.61
C ASN A 193 10.71 3.22 -7.75
N VAL A 194 10.75 3.91 -8.88
CA VAL A 194 9.89 3.62 -10.05
C VAL A 194 10.24 2.29 -10.70
N ASN A 195 11.52 1.91 -10.71
CA ASN A 195 12.00 0.67 -11.33
C ASN A 195 11.50 -0.57 -10.59
N ARG A 196 11.46 -0.52 -9.26
CA ARG A 196 10.95 -1.60 -8.39
C ARG A 196 9.44 -1.60 -8.20
N SER A 197 8.78 -0.47 -8.43
CA SER A 197 7.32 -0.34 -8.30
C SER A 197 6.58 -0.81 -9.55
N GLY A 198 5.39 -1.37 -9.40
CA GLY A 198 4.60 -1.86 -10.52
C GLY A 198 3.23 -2.40 -10.14
N THR A 199 2.40 -2.65 -11.16
CA THR A 199 1.06 -3.24 -11.00
C THR A 199 0.88 -4.37 -12.03
N ARG A 200 0.39 -5.52 -11.58
CA ARG A 200 0.06 -6.64 -12.47
C ARG A 200 -1.16 -6.29 -13.32
N ARG A 201 -1.13 -6.69 -14.59
CA ARG A 201 -2.19 -6.42 -15.57
C ARG A 201 -2.56 -4.94 -15.70
N GLU A 202 -1.55 -4.05 -15.69
CA GLU A 202 -1.75 -2.60 -15.82
C GLU A 202 -2.47 -2.19 -17.13
N GLU A 203 -2.47 -3.04 -18.16
CA GLU A 203 -3.22 -2.87 -19.41
C GLU A 203 -4.74 -2.82 -19.22
N LEU A 204 -5.25 -3.35 -18.11
CA LEU A 204 -6.66 -3.23 -17.74
C LEU A 204 -6.98 -1.89 -17.07
N LEU A 205 -5.97 -1.16 -16.61
CA LEU A 205 -6.12 0.06 -15.81
C LEU A 205 -5.81 1.32 -16.61
N ILE A 206 -4.88 1.21 -17.56
CA ILE A 206 -4.31 2.32 -18.31
C ILE A 206 -4.71 2.18 -19.78
N LYS A 207 -5.16 3.28 -20.39
CA LYS A 207 -5.48 3.31 -21.82
C LYS A 207 -4.24 2.92 -22.65
N PRO A 208 -4.39 2.17 -23.76
CA PRO A 208 -3.27 1.69 -24.56
C PRO A 208 -2.29 2.81 -24.98
N GLU A 209 -2.80 3.98 -25.38
CA GLU A 209 -1.95 5.10 -25.80
C GLU A 209 -1.10 5.69 -24.66
N ILE A 210 -1.59 5.63 -23.41
CA ILE A 210 -0.84 6.09 -22.24
C ILE A 210 0.15 5.00 -21.81
N LEU A 211 -0.26 3.74 -21.86
CA LEU A 211 0.57 2.60 -21.46
C LEU A 211 1.86 2.52 -22.27
N GLN A 212 1.77 2.73 -23.59
CA GLN A 212 2.95 2.79 -24.46
C GLN A 212 3.93 3.88 -24.02
N LYS A 213 3.44 5.06 -23.64
CA LYS A 213 4.29 6.17 -23.15
C LYS A 213 4.92 5.83 -21.80
N VAL A 214 4.19 5.18 -20.90
CA VAL A 214 4.72 4.68 -19.61
C VAL A 214 5.85 3.68 -19.85
N TRP A 215 5.73 2.78 -20.83
CA TRP A 215 6.79 1.82 -21.16
C TRP A 215 8.03 2.49 -21.75
N VAL A 216 7.87 3.48 -22.61
CA VAL A 216 9.01 4.28 -23.11
C VAL A 216 9.72 4.98 -21.94
N LEU A 217 8.95 5.58 -21.03
CA LEU A 217 9.51 6.20 -19.82
C LEU A 217 10.27 5.18 -18.98
N ARG A 218 9.69 4.00 -18.71
CA ARG A 218 10.37 2.93 -17.95
C ARG A 218 11.67 2.49 -18.62
N LYS A 219 11.70 2.32 -19.94
CA LYS A 219 12.92 1.97 -20.68
C LYS A 219 14.00 3.04 -20.57
N LEU A 220 13.60 4.32 -20.53
CA LEU A 220 14.52 5.44 -20.35
C LEU A 220 15.11 5.48 -18.92
N LEU A 221 14.30 5.19 -17.90
CA LEU A 221 14.71 5.24 -16.49
C LEU A 221 15.49 4.00 -16.03
N TYR A 222 15.24 2.84 -16.64
CA TYR A 222 15.85 1.56 -16.24
C TYR A 222 17.40 1.55 -16.19
N PRO A 223 18.14 2.15 -17.15
CA PRO A 223 19.60 2.17 -17.09
C PRO A 223 20.20 3.18 -16.11
N MET A 224 19.40 4.10 -15.55
CA MET A 224 19.85 5.10 -14.58
C MET A 224 19.96 4.50 -13.18
N ASP A 225 20.83 5.05 -12.33
CA ASP A 225 20.75 4.75 -10.89
C ASP A 225 19.41 5.22 -10.33
N ASP A 226 18.88 4.54 -9.31
CA ASP A 226 17.55 4.83 -8.75
C ASP A 226 17.40 6.30 -8.30
N LEU A 227 18.45 6.90 -7.73
CA LEU A 227 18.44 8.30 -7.29
C LEU A 227 18.37 9.24 -8.49
N GLU A 228 19.19 8.99 -9.52
CA GLU A 228 19.22 9.78 -10.75
C GLU A 228 17.89 9.69 -11.51
N ALA A 229 17.31 8.48 -11.59
CA ALA A 229 16.01 8.24 -12.20
C ALA A 229 14.90 9.04 -11.51
N ALA A 230 14.89 9.06 -10.18
CA ALA A 230 13.92 9.81 -9.39
C ALA A 230 14.08 11.32 -9.58
N GLU A 231 15.32 11.85 -9.51
CA GLU A 231 15.61 13.26 -9.74
C GLU A 231 15.21 13.70 -11.15
N PHE A 232 15.58 12.92 -12.16
CA PHE A 232 15.22 13.16 -13.55
C PHE A 232 13.69 13.22 -13.72
N LEU A 233 12.97 12.23 -13.19
CA LEU A 233 11.52 12.18 -13.32
C LEU A 233 10.85 13.36 -12.61
N VAL A 234 11.28 13.69 -11.39
CA VAL A 234 10.75 14.83 -10.63
C VAL A 234 10.98 16.15 -11.36
N ASP A 235 12.18 16.35 -11.93
CA ASP A 235 12.51 17.55 -12.73
C ASP A 235 11.56 17.68 -13.93
N LYS A 236 11.38 16.61 -14.71
CA LYS A 236 10.50 16.64 -15.88
C LYS A 236 9.04 16.86 -15.53
N ILE A 237 8.53 16.23 -14.47
CA ILE A 237 7.14 16.41 -14.04
C ILE A 237 6.91 17.84 -13.57
N ARG A 238 7.84 18.44 -12.79
CA ARG A 238 7.74 19.82 -12.30
C ARG A 238 7.64 20.85 -13.41
N GLY A 239 8.21 20.57 -14.58
CA GLY A 239 8.08 21.42 -15.77
C GLY A 239 6.67 21.45 -16.38
N THR A 240 5.73 20.65 -15.87
CA THR A 240 4.39 20.47 -16.47
C THR A 240 3.27 20.59 -15.44
N LYS A 241 2.06 20.94 -15.91
CA LYS A 241 0.89 21.09 -15.03
C LYS A 241 0.09 19.80 -14.87
N SER A 242 0.23 18.87 -15.81
CA SER A 242 -0.49 17.61 -15.83
C SER A 242 0.35 16.48 -16.42
N ASN A 243 0.02 15.24 -16.05
CA ASN A 243 0.66 14.06 -16.64
C ASN A 243 0.45 14.00 -18.17
N GLY A 244 -0.66 14.55 -18.68
CA GLY A 244 -0.91 14.65 -20.12
C GLY A 244 0.13 15.53 -20.82
N ASP A 245 0.37 16.74 -20.28
CA ASP A 245 1.38 17.66 -20.79
C ASP A 245 2.79 17.06 -20.72
N PHE A 246 3.10 16.37 -19.62
CA PHE A 246 4.36 15.64 -19.46
C PHE A 246 4.54 14.59 -20.58
N PHE A 247 3.55 13.72 -20.76
CA PHE A 247 3.58 12.69 -21.78
C PHE A 247 3.59 13.22 -23.22
N ASP A 248 3.07 14.42 -23.46
CA ASP A 248 3.14 15.07 -24.78
C ASP A 248 4.48 15.77 -25.00
N SER A 249 5.14 16.23 -23.94
CA SER A 249 6.49 16.79 -24.02
C SER A 249 7.53 15.73 -24.43
N MET A 250 7.38 14.48 -23.96
CA MET A 250 8.22 13.34 -24.35
C MET A 250 8.19 12.99 -25.84
N ARG A 251 7.16 13.43 -26.59
CA ARG A 251 7.09 13.22 -28.06
C ARG A 251 7.85 14.27 -28.87
N ARG A 252 8.19 15.41 -28.27
CA ARG A 252 8.75 16.58 -28.99
C ARG A 252 10.28 16.60 -29.00
N GLN A 253 10.93 15.49 -28.66
CA GLN A 253 12.38 15.32 -28.69
C GLN A 253 12.75 14.11 -29.53
#